data_AF-A0A1I3QIP0-F1
#
_entry.id   AF-A0A1I3QIP0-F1
#
_cell.length_a   1.000
_cell.length_b   1.000
_cell.length_c   1.000
_cell.angle_alpha   90.00
_cell.angle_beta   90.00
_cell.angle_gamma   90.00
#
_symmetry.space_group_name_H-M   'P 1'
#
loop_
_entity.id
_entity.type
_entity.pdbx_description
1 polymer ?
#
loop_
_entity_poly.entity_id
_entity_poly.type
_entity_poly.pdbx_seq_one_letter_code
_entity_poly.pdbx_strand_id
1 'polypeptide(L)'
;MKSQHVTDDSYNSTNSLPLLPADATFADRLRALIGDSSVSAFARKAGLGEGLIRRYLQGSEPGLGKAEQISRAANCSLEWLATGADFRHQNAEGVDMAALESAIRLASIVLGTPMIVQEGKAMKLVVATYQYLRATRRPDGSLEEQSSQAFAEYVAEMCGLRPAGSESGGRVNIV
;
A
#
# COMPACT_ATOMS: atom_id res chain seq x y z
N MET A 1 33.53 -15.76 12.97
CA MET A 1 32.85 -14.55 12.45
C MET A 1 31.35 -14.81 12.43
N LYS A 2 30.58 -14.18 13.33
CA LYS A 2 29.11 -14.31 13.36
C LYS A 2 28.53 -13.11 12.61
N SER A 3 27.95 -13.37 11.44
CA SER A 3 27.16 -12.39 10.70
C SER A 3 25.73 -12.48 11.22
N GLN A 4 25.29 -11.47 11.96
CA GLN A 4 23.88 -11.32 12.36
C GLN A 4 23.20 -10.49 11.28
N HIS A 5 22.32 -11.13 10.52
CA HIS A 5 21.35 -10.45 9.67
C HIS A 5 20.19 -10.05 10.58
N VAL A 6 20.15 -8.77 10.97
CA VAL A 6 19.03 -8.19 11.72
C VAL A 6 17.93 -7.90 10.69
N THR A 7 16.83 -8.64 10.74
CA THR A 7 15.57 -8.28 10.09
C THR A 7 14.84 -7.30 11.00
N ASP A 8 14.90 -6.02 10.66
CA ASP A 8 14.20 -4.94 11.37
C ASP A 8 12.81 -4.77 10.74
N ASP A 9 11.84 -5.54 11.24
CA ASP A 9 10.42 -5.55 10.83
C ASP A 9 9.62 -4.36 11.44
N SER A 10 10.22 -3.17 11.56
CA SER A 10 9.61 -2.01 12.22
C SER A 10 8.90 -1.01 11.32
N TYR A 11 8.58 -1.34 10.06
CA TYR A 11 7.74 -0.51 9.19
C TYR A 11 6.23 -0.67 9.51
N ASN A 12 5.82 -0.53 10.78
CA ASN A 12 4.40 -0.59 11.14
C ASN A 12 3.78 0.80 11.36
N SER A 13 2.75 1.05 10.53
CA SER A 13 1.49 1.76 10.77
C SER A 13 1.39 2.67 11.99
N THR A 14 1.27 3.97 11.76
CA THR A 14 0.41 4.90 12.52
C THR A 14 0.40 6.33 11.97
N ASN A 15 1.29 6.68 11.03
CA ASN A 15 1.18 7.94 10.28
C ASN A 15 0.66 7.67 8.88
N SER A 16 -0.60 8.04 8.61
CA SER A 16 -1.15 8.10 7.26
C SER A 16 -0.26 9.04 6.43
N LEU A 17 0.44 8.49 5.43
CA LEU A 17 1.23 9.32 4.51
C LEU A 17 0.29 10.31 3.79
N PRO A 18 0.77 11.52 3.48
CA PRO A 18 -0.05 12.53 2.81
C PRO A 18 -0.52 12.04 1.43
N LEU A 19 -1.83 12.17 1.17
CA LEU A 19 -2.39 11.97 -0.17
C LEU A 19 -2.01 13.17 -1.04
N LEU A 20 -1.11 12.95 -2.00
CA LEU A 20 -0.65 13.96 -2.94
C LEU A 20 -1.20 13.68 -4.35
N PRO A 21 -1.27 14.70 -5.22
CA PRO A 21 -1.64 14.53 -6.62
C PRO A 21 -0.75 13.50 -7.34
N ALA A 22 -1.28 12.86 -8.38
CA ALA A 22 -0.55 11.83 -9.13
C ALA A 22 0.72 12.36 -9.82
N ASP A 23 0.78 13.66 -10.11
CA ASP A 23 1.91 14.36 -10.70
C ASP A 23 2.87 14.98 -9.68
N ALA A 24 2.72 14.68 -8.38
CA ALA A 24 3.58 15.20 -7.33
C ALA A 24 5.05 14.79 -7.54
N THR A 25 5.94 15.76 -7.37
CA THR A 25 7.39 15.59 -7.49
C THR A 25 8.00 15.01 -6.20
N PHE A 26 9.27 14.58 -6.27
CA PHE A 26 10.04 14.24 -5.07
C PHE A 26 10.06 15.40 -4.05
N ALA A 27 10.19 16.63 -4.54
CA ALA A 27 10.21 17.82 -3.69
C ALA A 27 8.88 18.01 -2.94
N ASP A 28 7.75 17.74 -3.58
CA ASP A 28 6.42 17.82 -2.96
C ASP A 28 6.27 16.77 -1.85
N ARG A 29 6.68 15.52 -2.11
CA ARG A 29 6.69 14.45 -1.11
C ARG A 29 7.62 14.75 0.05
N LEU A 30 8.81 15.28 -0.22
CA LEU A 30 9.75 15.70 0.81
C LEU A 30 9.17 16.83 1.68
N ARG A 31 8.48 17.82 1.09
CA ARG A 31 7.77 18.86 1.85
C ARG A 31 6.71 18.25 2.75
N ALA A 32 5.95 17.29 2.23
CA ALA A 32 4.91 16.61 2.98
C ALA A 32 5.47 15.81 4.17
N LEU A 33 6.65 15.18 4.02
CA LEU A 33 7.35 14.49 5.10
C LEU A 33 7.96 15.44 6.16
N ILE A 34 8.35 16.65 5.76
CA ILE A 34 8.83 17.68 6.70
C ILE A 34 7.66 18.20 7.56
N GLY A 35 6.47 18.36 6.96
CA GLY A 35 5.27 18.82 7.66
C GLY A 35 5.49 20.17 8.35
N ASP A 36 5.08 20.27 9.62
CA ASP A 36 5.20 21.49 10.44
C ASP A 36 6.61 21.69 11.04
N SER A 37 7.53 20.75 10.82
CA SER A 37 8.90 20.87 11.34
C SER A 37 9.76 21.78 10.47
N SER A 38 10.83 22.34 11.04
CA SER A 38 11.79 23.12 10.25
C SER A 38 12.67 22.21 9.39
N VAL A 39 13.10 22.71 8.22
CA VAL A 39 14.06 22.01 7.33
C VAL A 39 15.32 21.60 8.10
N SER A 40 15.79 22.45 9.02
CA SER A 40 16.97 22.17 9.86
C SER A 40 16.73 21.01 10.85
N ALA A 41 15.54 20.94 11.44
CA ALA A 41 15.16 19.83 12.31
C ALA A 41 15.09 18.51 11.53
N PHE A 42 14.46 18.53 10.36
CA PHE A 42 14.36 17.34 9.50
C PHE A 42 15.72 16.89 8.97
N ALA A 43 16.58 17.83 8.54
CA ALA A 43 17.93 17.51 8.05
C ALA A 43 18.77 16.80 9.12
N ARG A 44 18.72 17.28 10.37
CA ARG A 44 19.36 16.61 11.51
C ARG A 44 18.79 15.22 11.77
N LYS A 45 17.45 15.07 11.71
CA LYS A 45 16.78 13.77 11.84
C LYS A 45 17.26 12.77 10.78
N ALA A 46 17.44 13.23 9.54
CA ALA A 46 17.88 12.42 8.42
C ALA A 46 19.41 12.21 8.35
N GLY A 47 20.20 12.85 9.21
CA GLY A 47 21.66 12.79 9.13
C GLY A 47 22.22 13.46 7.86
N LEU A 48 21.51 14.46 7.32
CA LEU A 48 21.85 15.17 6.08
C LEU A 48 22.14 16.64 6.34
N GLY A 49 22.94 17.26 5.46
CA GLY A 49 23.16 18.69 5.50
C GLY A 49 21.90 19.47 5.11
N GLU A 50 21.57 20.53 5.84
CA GLU A 50 20.39 21.35 5.56
C GLU A 50 20.39 21.92 4.14
N GLY A 51 21.56 22.37 3.64
CA GLY A 51 21.71 22.85 2.27
C GLY A 51 21.40 21.79 1.21
N LEU A 52 21.62 20.50 1.51
CA LEU A 52 21.27 19.39 0.62
C LEU A 52 19.76 19.17 0.60
N ILE A 53 19.10 19.17 1.76
CA ILE A 53 17.63 19.09 1.85
C ILE A 53 16.99 20.28 1.12
N ARG A 54 17.51 21.50 1.28
CA ARG A 54 17.01 22.69 0.56
C ARG A 54 17.16 22.55 -0.96
N ARG A 55 18.26 21.98 -1.44
CA ARG A 55 18.45 21.70 -2.86
C ARG A 55 17.44 20.69 -3.38
N TYR A 56 17.12 19.66 -2.59
CA TYR A 56 16.08 18.70 -2.96
C TYR A 56 14.69 19.33 -3.00
N LEU A 57 14.37 20.22 -2.06
CA LEU A 57 13.13 20.98 -2.06
C LEU A 57 12.99 21.94 -3.27
N GLN A 58 14.11 22.29 -3.90
CA GLN A 58 14.19 23.08 -5.14
C GLN A 58 14.14 22.23 -6.42
N GLY A 59 13.95 20.91 -6.30
CA GLY A 59 13.71 20.02 -7.43
C GLY A 59 14.90 19.16 -7.86
N SER A 60 16.05 19.21 -7.16
CA SER A 60 17.09 18.19 -7.39
C SER A 60 16.68 16.85 -6.79
N GLU A 61 17.12 15.75 -7.42
CA GLU A 61 16.80 14.41 -6.94
C GLU A 61 17.95 13.82 -6.10
N PRO A 62 17.63 13.05 -5.04
CA PRO A 62 18.64 12.31 -4.30
C PRO A 62 19.13 11.10 -5.09
N GLY A 63 20.39 10.71 -4.87
CA GLY A 63 20.83 9.36 -5.19
C GLY A 63 20.20 8.33 -4.24
N LEU A 64 20.18 7.06 -4.65
CA LEU A 64 19.52 5.96 -3.92
C LEU A 64 19.85 5.91 -2.43
N GLY A 65 21.13 5.99 -2.06
CA GLY A 65 21.54 5.95 -0.65
C GLY A 65 21.06 7.15 0.18
N LYS A 66 20.82 8.30 -0.44
CA LYS A 66 20.25 9.49 0.24
C LYS A 66 18.74 9.38 0.36
N ALA A 67 18.08 8.80 -0.65
CA ALA A 67 16.67 8.49 -0.59
C ALA A 67 16.35 7.47 0.52
N GLU A 68 17.17 6.43 0.68
CA GLU A 68 17.04 5.44 1.77
C GLU A 68 17.21 6.08 3.16
N GLN A 69 18.18 6.98 3.32
CA GLN A 69 18.36 7.74 4.57
C GLN A 69 17.12 8.57 4.92
N ILE A 70 16.56 9.26 3.92
CA ILE A 70 15.33 10.05 4.09
C ILE A 70 14.15 9.15 4.43
N SER A 71 13.97 8.03 3.73
CA SER A 71 12.83 7.13 3.94
C SER A 71 12.84 6.53 5.34
N ARG A 72 14.01 6.11 5.84
CA ARG A 72 14.16 5.63 7.23
C ARG A 72 13.90 6.73 8.26
N ALA A 73 14.45 7.92 8.05
CA ALA A 73 14.24 9.03 8.98
C ALA A 73 12.77 9.50 9.01
N ALA A 74 12.07 9.40 7.89
CA ALA A 74 10.66 9.76 7.77
C ALA A 74 9.70 8.60 8.10
N ASN A 75 10.22 7.40 8.34
CA ASN A 75 9.44 6.17 8.49
C ASN A 75 8.43 5.97 7.33
N CYS A 76 8.90 6.12 6.09
CA CYS A 76 8.12 5.89 4.88
C CYS A 76 8.79 4.88 3.97
N SER A 77 8.05 4.32 3.01
CA SER A 77 8.65 3.47 1.99
C SER A 77 9.52 4.28 1.04
N LEU A 78 10.59 3.66 0.57
CA LEU A 78 11.44 4.23 -0.49
C LEU A 78 10.64 4.38 -1.80
N GLU A 79 9.74 3.42 -2.07
CA GLU A 79 8.86 3.46 -3.23
C GLU A 79 7.95 4.69 -3.21
N TRP A 80 7.20 4.91 -2.13
CA TRP A 80 6.34 6.09 -2.01
C TRP A 80 7.16 7.37 -2.11
N LEU A 81 8.33 7.42 -1.48
CA LEU A 81 9.21 8.57 -1.58
C LEU A 81 9.69 8.84 -3.02
N ALA A 82 9.93 7.79 -3.81
CA ALA A 82 10.41 7.90 -5.19
C ALA A 82 9.29 8.17 -6.20
N THR A 83 8.12 7.57 -6.02
CA THR A 83 7.06 7.54 -7.05
C THR A 83 5.73 8.14 -6.59
N GLY A 84 5.52 8.31 -5.28
CA GLY A 84 4.21 8.61 -4.70
C GLY A 84 3.27 7.41 -4.63
N ALA A 85 3.67 6.24 -5.12
CA ALA A 85 2.87 5.03 -5.01
C ALA A 85 3.02 4.42 -3.61
N ASP A 86 1.90 4.22 -2.92
CA ASP A 86 1.88 3.39 -1.72
C ASP A 86 2.05 1.91 -2.13
N PHE A 87 2.68 1.09 -1.28
CA PHE A 87 2.74 -0.37 -1.44
C PHE A 87 1.34 -0.98 -1.60
N ARG A 88 0.32 -0.26 -1.12
CA ARG A 88 -1.08 -0.66 -1.16
C ARG A 88 -1.71 -0.62 -2.55
N HIS A 89 -1.10 0.05 -3.53
CA HIS A 89 -1.74 0.27 -4.84
C HIS A 89 -1.10 -0.47 -6.03
N GLN A 90 0.04 -1.16 -5.84
CA GLN A 90 0.67 -1.92 -6.93
C GLN A 90 0.53 -3.45 -6.81
N ASN A 91 0.26 -4.01 -5.63
CA ASN A 91 0.17 -5.47 -5.45
C ASN A 91 -1.20 -6.10 -5.77
N ALA A 92 -2.20 -5.28 -6.09
CA ALA A 92 -3.31 -5.77 -6.91
C ALA A 92 -2.92 -5.50 -8.37
N GLU A 93 -2.02 -6.31 -8.93
CA GLU A 93 -1.89 -6.43 -10.38
C GLU A 93 -3.31 -6.48 -10.95
N GLY A 94 -3.65 -5.53 -11.82
CA GLY A 94 -5.01 -5.38 -12.31
C GLY A 94 -5.57 -6.74 -12.72
N VAL A 95 -6.62 -7.19 -12.03
CA VAL A 95 -7.19 -8.52 -12.26
C VAL A 95 -7.68 -8.58 -13.72
N ASP A 96 -6.96 -9.34 -14.55
CA ASP A 96 -7.38 -9.64 -15.92
C ASP A 96 -8.63 -10.51 -15.86
N MET A 97 -9.77 -9.89 -16.15
CA MET A 97 -11.07 -10.55 -16.06
C MET A 97 -11.22 -11.66 -17.09
N ALA A 98 -10.62 -11.52 -18.28
CA ALA A 98 -10.66 -12.55 -19.30
C ALA A 98 -9.85 -13.78 -18.86
N ALA A 99 -8.68 -13.55 -18.27
CA ALA A 99 -7.88 -14.63 -17.70
C ALA A 99 -8.59 -15.31 -16.51
N LEU A 100 -9.22 -14.54 -15.62
CA LEU A 100 -9.96 -15.06 -14.48
C LEU A 100 -11.15 -15.93 -14.90
N GLU A 101 -11.95 -15.46 -15.87
CA GLU A 101 -13.04 -16.23 -16.46
C GLU A 101 -12.56 -17.53 -17.11
N SER A 102 -11.41 -17.48 -17.79
CA SER A 102 -10.77 -18.67 -18.37
C SER A 102 -10.34 -19.67 -17.29
N ALA A 103 -9.74 -19.19 -16.19
CA ALA A 103 -9.31 -20.03 -15.08
C ALA A 103 -10.46 -20.80 -14.42
N ILE A 104 -11.62 -20.15 -14.22
CA ILE A 104 -12.81 -20.78 -13.63
C ILE A 104 -13.43 -21.81 -14.57
N ARG A 105 -13.44 -21.51 -15.87
CA ARG A 105 -13.90 -22.45 -16.89
C ARG A 105 -13.06 -23.71 -16.85
N LEU A 106 -11.73 -23.57 -16.81
CA LEU A 106 -10.81 -24.69 -16.71
C LEU A 106 -10.98 -25.44 -15.38
N ALA A 107 -11.14 -24.75 -14.26
CA ALA A 107 -11.38 -25.37 -12.96
C ALA A 107 -12.69 -26.18 -12.95
N SER A 108 -13.76 -25.66 -13.55
CA SER A 108 -15.04 -26.37 -13.70
C SER A 108 -14.89 -27.67 -14.49
N ILE A 109 -14.08 -27.64 -15.56
CA ILE A 109 -13.77 -28.83 -16.37
C ILE A 109 -13.03 -29.87 -15.52
N VAL A 110 -11.96 -29.45 -14.81
CA VAL A 110 -11.12 -30.34 -14.00
C VAL A 110 -11.90 -30.97 -12.84
N LEU A 111 -12.74 -30.18 -12.18
CA LEU A 111 -13.53 -30.63 -11.03
C LEU A 111 -14.80 -31.38 -11.43
N GLY A 112 -15.14 -31.44 -12.72
CA GLY A 112 -16.36 -32.09 -13.23
C GLY A 112 -17.66 -31.49 -12.68
N THR A 113 -17.59 -30.27 -12.14
CA THR A 113 -18.73 -29.57 -11.53
C THR A 113 -18.77 -28.12 -12.03
N PRO A 114 -19.95 -27.60 -12.44
CA PRO A 114 -20.05 -26.22 -12.88
C PRO A 114 -19.72 -25.28 -11.72
N MET A 115 -18.68 -24.46 -11.86
CA MET A 115 -18.52 -23.30 -11.00
C MET A 115 -19.42 -22.19 -11.54
N ILE A 116 -20.58 -22.00 -10.91
CA ILE A 116 -21.49 -20.90 -11.26
C ILE A 116 -20.88 -19.60 -10.74
N VAL A 117 -20.45 -18.75 -11.67
CA VAL A 117 -19.99 -17.41 -11.32
C VAL A 117 -20.80 -16.39 -12.09
N GLN A 118 -21.77 -15.78 -11.40
CA GLN A 118 -22.75 -14.89 -12.02
C GLN A 118 -22.31 -13.42 -12.03
N GLU A 119 -21.24 -13.05 -11.34
CA GLU A 119 -20.84 -11.65 -11.21
C GLU A 119 -19.31 -11.46 -11.24
N GLY A 120 -18.79 -11.03 -12.39
CA GLY A 120 -17.36 -10.73 -12.57
C GLY A 120 -16.82 -9.70 -11.58
N LYS A 121 -17.67 -8.78 -11.10
CA LYS A 121 -17.32 -7.80 -10.07
C LYS A 121 -17.00 -8.44 -8.72
N ALA A 122 -17.84 -9.36 -8.25
CA ALA A 122 -17.64 -10.05 -6.97
C ALA A 122 -16.33 -10.88 -6.98
N MET A 123 -16.01 -11.45 -8.12
CA MET A 123 -14.74 -12.15 -8.30
C MET A 123 -13.53 -11.26 -8.32
N LYS A 124 -13.62 -10.11 -8.98
CA LYS A 124 -12.56 -9.10 -8.96
C LYS A 124 -12.25 -8.71 -7.51
N LEU A 125 -13.29 -8.52 -6.70
CA LEU A 125 -13.15 -8.28 -5.27
C LEU A 125 -12.42 -9.43 -4.56
N VAL A 126 -12.87 -10.68 -4.74
CA VAL A 126 -12.23 -11.84 -4.09
C VAL A 126 -10.77 -12.01 -4.49
N VAL A 127 -10.46 -11.94 -5.78
CA VAL A 127 -9.10 -12.15 -6.30
C VAL A 127 -8.18 -11.01 -5.89
N ALA A 128 -8.61 -9.75 -6.01
CA ALA A 128 -7.81 -8.61 -5.57
C ALA A 128 -7.56 -8.69 -4.05
N THR A 129 -8.57 -9.04 -3.26
CA THR A 129 -8.43 -9.19 -1.80
C THR A 129 -7.46 -10.32 -1.45
N TYR A 130 -7.53 -11.46 -2.15
CA TYR A 130 -6.56 -12.55 -2.00
C TYR A 130 -5.13 -12.11 -2.33
N GLN A 131 -4.94 -11.42 -3.46
CA GLN A 131 -3.62 -10.93 -3.87
C GLN A 131 -3.04 -9.97 -2.82
N TYR A 132 -3.86 -9.06 -2.31
CA TYR A 132 -3.50 -8.14 -1.23
C TYR A 132 -3.09 -8.91 0.03
N LEU A 133 -3.95 -9.82 0.53
CA LEU A 133 -3.68 -10.66 1.70
C LEU A 133 -2.38 -11.47 1.57
N ARG A 134 -2.08 -11.98 0.38
CA ARG A 134 -0.84 -12.72 0.10
C ARG A 134 0.38 -11.81 0.13
N ALA A 135 0.27 -10.60 -0.42
CA ALA A 135 1.36 -9.64 -0.48
C ALA A 135 1.64 -8.98 0.89
N THR A 136 0.62 -8.82 1.73
CA THR A 136 0.72 -8.19 3.05
C THR A 136 0.80 -9.20 4.19
N ARG A 137 1.35 -10.40 3.94
CA ARG A 137 1.52 -11.43 4.97
C ARG A 137 2.45 -10.92 6.05
N ARG A 138 2.09 -11.14 7.32
CA ARG A 138 2.96 -10.79 8.44
C ARG A 138 4.22 -11.66 8.44
N PRO A 139 5.32 -11.20 9.08
CA PRO A 139 6.57 -11.98 9.18
C PRO A 139 6.39 -13.36 9.86
N ASP A 140 5.43 -13.48 10.78
CA ASP A 140 5.04 -14.74 11.43
C ASP A 140 4.19 -15.65 10.54
N GLY A 141 3.88 -15.22 9.31
CA GLY A 141 3.02 -15.92 8.38
C GLY A 141 1.52 -15.78 8.65
N SER A 142 1.09 -14.95 9.61
CA SER A 142 -0.32 -14.67 9.82
C SER A 142 -0.88 -13.71 8.76
N LEU A 143 -2.18 -13.81 8.50
CA LEU A 143 -2.89 -12.91 7.60
C LEU A 143 -3.30 -11.62 8.34
N GLU A 144 -3.14 -10.48 7.69
CA GLU A 144 -3.53 -9.20 8.26
C GLU A 144 -4.96 -8.82 7.85
N GLU A 145 -5.96 -9.41 8.51
CA GLU A 145 -7.37 -9.28 8.13
C GLU A 145 -7.91 -7.85 8.26
N GLN A 146 -7.52 -7.10 9.29
CA GLN A 146 -8.09 -5.77 9.58
C GLN A 146 -7.73 -4.72 8.52
N SER A 147 -6.47 -4.66 8.09
CA SER A 147 -6.04 -3.76 7.00
C SER A 147 -6.51 -4.26 5.63
N SER A 148 -6.66 -5.58 5.47
CA SER A 148 -7.19 -6.20 4.24
C SER A 148 -8.67 -5.94 4.05
N GLN A 149 -9.42 -5.77 5.13
CA GLN A 149 -10.83 -5.35 5.07
C GLN A 149 -10.96 -3.97 4.41
N ALA A 150 -10.20 -2.97 4.83
CA ALA A 150 -10.25 -1.63 4.23
C ALA A 150 -9.96 -1.65 2.72
N PHE A 151 -9.04 -2.50 2.28
CA PHE A 151 -8.76 -2.70 0.86
C PHE A 151 -9.93 -3.38 0.12
N ALA A 152 -10.50 -4.44 0.67
CA ALA A 152 -11.67 -5.11 0.08
C ALA A 152 -12.86 -4.15 -0.06
N GLU A 153 -13.06 -3.30 0.95
CA GLU A 153 -14.10 -2.27 0.95
C GLU A 153 -13.91 -1.25 -0.19
N TYR A 154 -12.68 -0.79 -0.39
CA TYR A 154 -12.32 0.09 -1.51
C TYR A 154 -12.57 -0.58 -2.87
N VAL A 155 -12.15 -1.83 -3.05
CA VAL A 155 -12.36 -2.56 -4.32
C VAL A 155 -13.85 -2.79 -4.59
N ALA A 156 -14.63 -3.06 -3.54
CA ALA A 156 -16.08 -3.22 -3.65
C ALA A 156 -16.76 -1.92 -4.11
N GLU A 157 -16.32 -0.77 -3.59
CA GLU A 157 -16.79 0.55 -4.02
C GLU A 157 -16.43 0.83 -5.48
N MET A 158 -15.17 0.58 -5.88
CA MET A 158 -14.71 0.73 -7.27
C MET A 158 -15.46 -0.17 -8.26
N CYS A 159 -15.93 -1.33 -7.82
CA CYS A 159 -16.73 -2.24 -8.64
C CYS A 159 -18.24 -1.89 -8.62
N GLY A 160 -18.66 -0.94 -7.78
CA GLY A 160 -20.08 -0.61 -7.57
C GLY A 160 -20.87 -1.76 -6.92
N LEU A 161 -20.22 -2.53 -6.05
CA LEU A 161 -20.82 -3.64 -5.30
C LEU A 161 -21.41 -3.21 -3.95
N ARG A 162 -21.11 -1.99 -3.49
CA ARG A 162 -21.71 -1.44 -2.28
C ARG A 162 -23.04 -0.77 -2.61
N PRO A 163 -24.12 -1.04 -1.86
CA PRO A 163 -25.33 -0.24 -1.96
C PRO A 163 -25.01 1.19 -1.49
N ALA A 164 -25.52 2.18 -2.21
CA ALA A 164 -25.42 3.58 -1.81
C ALA A 164 -26.19 3.78 -0.48
N GLY A 165 -25.50 3.75 0.65
CA GLY A 165 -26.09 4.15 1.95
C GLY A 165 -25.77 3.32 3.20
N SER A 166 -24.70 2.53 3.30
CA SER A 166 -24.32 1.96 4.60
C SER A 166 -23.40 2.92 5.35
N GLU A 167 -23.99 3.87 6.08
CA GLU A 167 -23.31 4.59 7.14
C GLU A 167 -22.80 3.60 8.20
N SER A 168 -21.58 3.88 8.66
CA SER A 168 -20.92 3.23 9.79
C SER A 168 -21.78 3.26 11.05
N GLY A 169 -22.05 2.09 11.64
CA GLY A 169 -22.48 2.01 13.04
C GLY A 169 -23.61 1.02 13.29
N GLY A 170 -23.26 -0.23 13.60
CA GLY A 170 -24.22 -1.22 14.09
C GLY A 170 -23.52 -2.24 14.96
N ARG A 171 -23.45 -1.98 16.27
CA ARG A 171 -23.08 -2.98 17.27
C ARG A 171 -24.05 -4.17 17.15
N VAL A 172 -23.53 -5.36 16.84
CA VAL A 172 -24.28 -6.59 17.07
C VAL A 172 -24.03 -7.01 18.52
N ASN A 173 -25.03 -6.76 19.36
CA ASN A 173 -25.14 -7.37 20.68
C ASN A 173 -25.34 -8.88 20.48
N ILE A 174 -24.44 -9.68 21.04
CA ILE A 174 -24.64 -11.10 21.21
C ILE A 174 -25.38 -11.26 22.54
N VAL A 175 -26.63 -11.73 22.48
CA VAL A 175 -27.33 -12.41 23.57
C VAL A 175 -27.36 -13.88 23.21
#